data_AF-A0A968Z036-F1
#
_entry.id   AF-A0A968Z036-F1
#
_cell.length_a   1.000
_cell.length_b   1.000
_cell.length_c   1.000
_cell.angle_alpha   90.00
_cell.angle_beta   90.00
_cell.angle_gamma   90.00
#
_symmetry.space_group_name_H-M   'P 1'
#
loop_
_entity.id
_entity.type
_entity.pdbx_description
1 polymer ?
#
loop_
_entity_poly.entity_id
_entity_poly.type
_entity_poly.pdbx_seq_one_letter_code
_entity_poly.pdbx_strand_id
1 'polypeptide(L)'
;MDSAGNFTPQPNLWQTQRRIQALIQTYLSADVLCDRLSDLPLQFQTPQPRPWRRLNWQSVNASQIIGIEPLVFIAILAGSADTEEPIRGYTQTSRQYLEPLHPDMARFVGGAVDDRGTLVELGLWEKEERQHAPALQRLYTQLTGLKLRLVSHTPRPYQPTDNPHVDLYYHGLHRIATEYGATCLYLWLMAHTTGPLQSVLEELLIDEINHMTKFWGFGLWAYPDSSRLKVLQTLSQSAIQKLWQTDQHSSLLHTLKRMAQTLHWEAWSFNNKASFLWTFAIALQQLCTWSHSLTPEYLHRLFGDRPGHLINSDVVK
;
A
#
# COMPACT_ATOMS: atom_id res chain seq x y z
N MET A 1 3.78 -25.44 -3.99
CA MET A 1 4.36 -24.86 -5.22
C MET A 1 4.76 -23.43 -4.92
N ASP A 2 5.76 -22.88 -5.60
CA ASP A 2 6.20 -21.48 -5.45
C ASP A 2 5.13 -20.54 -6.05
N SER A 3 4.69 -19.54 -5.28
CA SER A 3 3.58 -18.65 -5.67
C SER A 3 3.92 -17.76 -6.87
N ALA A 4 5.20 -17.59 -7.19
CA ALA A 4 5.68 -16.79 -8.32
C ALA A 4 6.00 -17.63 -9.57
N GLY A 5 5.57 -18.90 -9.61
CA GLY A 5 5.78 -19.80 -10.74
C GLY A 5 7.10 -20.58 -10.65
N ASN A 6 7.73 -20.87 -11.80
CA ASN A 6 8.91 -21.74 -11.83
C ASN A 6 10.05 -21.18 -10.96
N PHE A 7 10.59 -22.04 -10.10
CA PHE A 7 11.68 -21.73 -9.19
C PHE A 7 13.03 -21.90 -9.89
N THR A 8 13.86 -20.86 -9.85
CA THR A 8 15.26 -20.87 -10.25
C THR A 8 16.05 -20.18 -9.14
N PRO A 9 17.08 -20.80 -8.53
CA PRO A 9 17.83 -20.19 -7.42
C PRO A 9 18.51 -18.85 -7.77
N GLN A 10 18.93 -18.70 -9.02
CA GLN A 10 19.57 -17.50 -9.55
C GLN A 10 18.86 -17.06 -10.82
N PRO A 11 17.64 -16.47 -10.71
CA PRO A 11 16.89 -16.03 -11.86
C PRO A 11 17.62 -14.86 -12.54
N ASN A 12 17.74 -14.91 -13.87
CA ASN A 12 18.13 -13.74 -14.64
C ASN A 12 16.99 -12.68 -14.67
N LEU A 13 17.25 -11.53 -15.27
CA LEU A 13 16.27 -10.43 -15.34
C LEU A 13 14.92 -10.88 -15.94
N TRP A 14 14.94 -11.63 -17.04
CA TRP A 14 13.73 -12.08 -17.71
C TRP A 14 12.96 -13.12 -16.87
N GLN A 15 13.67 -14.05 -16.22
CA GLN A 15 13.06 -15.00 -15.30
C GLN A 15 12.41 -14.27 -14.11
N THR A 16 13.06 -13.24 -13.58
CA THR A 16 12.52 -12.40 -12.51
C THR A 16 11.28 -11.65 -12.97
N GLN A 17 11.30 -11.05 -14.17
CA GLN A 17 10.14 -10.37 -14.75
C GLN A 17 8.95 -11.32 -14.96
N ARG A 18 9.20 -12.57 -15.37
CA ARG A 18 8.13 -13.59 -15.47
C ARG A 18 7.53 -13.95 -14.12
N ARG A 19 8.36 -14.08 -13.08
CA ARG A 19 7.91 -14.31 -11.70
C ARG A 19 7.03 -13.14 -11.22
N ILE A 20 7.48 -11.91 -11.43
CA ILE A 20 6.71 -10.68 -11.13
C ILE A 20 5.37 -10.68 -11.90
N GLN A 21 5.39 -10.99 -13.20
CA GLN A 21 4.17 -10.99 -14.00
C GLN A 21 3.16 -12.05 -13.54
N ALA A 22 3.63 -13.25 -13.17
CA ALA A 22 2.77 -14.29 -12.61
C ALA A 22 2.12 -13.83 -11.29
N LEU A 23 2.89 -13.16 -10.42
CA LEU A 23 2.36 -12.59 -9.18
C LEU A 23 1.33 -11.48 -9.46
N ILE A 24 1.62 -10.53 -10.36
CA ILE A 24 0.68 -9.46 -10.73
C ILE A 24 -0.61 -10.04 -11.30
N GLN A 25 -0.53 -11.03 -12.19
CA GLN A 25 -1.71 -11.69 -12.77
C GLN A 25 -2.55 -12.42 -11.71
N THR A 26 -1.90 -12.93 -10.66
CA THR A 26 -2.58 -13.65 -9.58
C THR A 26 -3.24 -12.68 -8.60
N TYR A 27 -2.47 -11.73 -8.08
CA TYR A 27 -2.88 -10.89 -6.95
C TYR A 27 -3.54 -9.56 -7.34
N LEU A 28 -3.26 -9.05 -8.54
CA LEU A 28 -3.87 -7.83 -9.08
C LEU A 28 -4.86 -8.12 -10.22
N SER A 29 -5.42 -9.33 -10.24
CA SER A 29 -6.52 -9.65 -11.17
C SER A 29 -7.75 -8.80 -10.86
N ALA A 30 -8.57 -8.52 -11.88
CA ALA A 30 -9.78 -7.72 -11.70
C ALA A 30 -10.73 -8.38 -10.67
N ASP A 31 -10.82 -9.71 -10.67
CA ASP A 31 -11.66 -10.44 -9.72
C ASP A 31 -11.22 -10.22 -8.28
N VAL A 32 -9.91 -10.31 -8.01
CA VAL A 32 -9.35 -10.06 -6.67
C VAL A 32 -9.61 -8.61 -6.25
N LEU A 33 -9.31 -7.64 -7.11
CA LEU A 33 -9.46 -6.22 -6.78
C LEU A 33 -10.95 -5.84 -6.59
N CYS A 34 -11.85 -6.36 -7.42
CA CYS A 34 -13.29 -6.14 -7.26
C CYS A 34 -13.84 -6.79 -5.99
N ASP A 35 -13.38 -7.99 -5.63
CA ASP A 35 -13.76 -8.66 -4.38
C ASP A 35 -13.38 -7.82 -3.16
N ARG A 36 -12.12 -7.35 -3.10
CA ARG A 36 -11.63 -6.49 -2.00
C ARG A 36 -12.37 -5.16 -1.91
N LEU A 37 -12.69 -4.55 -3.05
CA LEU A 37 -13.45 -3.29 -3.07
C LEU A 37 -14.90 -3.50 -2.61
N SER A 38 -15.53 -4.60 -3.03
CA SER A 38 -16.92 -4.92 -2.69
C SER A 38 -17.11 -5.26 -1.21
N ASP A 39 -16.04 -5.67 -0.51
CA ASP A 39 -16.04 -5.94 0.93
C ASP A 39 -16.05 -4.66 1.78
N LEU A 40 -15.62 -3.51 1.23
CA LEU A 40 -15.47 -2.27 2.01
C LEU A 40 -16.78 -1.81 2.70
N PRO A 41 -17.95 -1.77 2.04
CA PRO A 41 -19.20 -1.39 2.70
C PRO A 41 -19.60 -2.34 3.85
N LEU A 42 -19.28 -3.63 3.74
CA LEU A 42 -19.52 -4.59 4.82
C LEU A 42 -18.58 -4.32 6.00
N GLN A 43 -17.33 -3.98 5.73
CA GLN A 43 -16.35 -3.65 6.76
C GLN A 43 -16.65 -2.36 7.52
N PHE A 44 -17.39 -1.42 6.94
CA PHE A 44 -17.92 -0.27 7.68
C PHE A 44 -18.92 -0.69 8.76
N GLN A 45 -19.71 -1.72 8.50
CA GLN A 45 -20.75 -2.21 9.41
C GLN A 45 -20.20 -3.19 10.44
N THR A 46 -19.38 -4.14 9.97
CA THR A 46 -18.82 -5.23 10.77
C THR A 46 -17.31 -5.34 10.56
N PRO A 47 -16.52 -4.42 11.15
CA PRO A 47 -15.09 -4.39 10.95
C PRO A 47 -14.41 -5.61 11.57
N GLN A 48 -13.84 -6.48 10.74
CA GLN A 48 -13.09 -7.66 11.19
C GLN A 48 -11.74 -7.73 10.45
N PRO A 49 -10.60 -7.80 11.19
CA PRO A 49 -9.29 -7.93 10.57
C PRO A 49 -9.20 -9.26 9.83
N ARG A 50 -8.59 -9.23 8.65
CA ARG A 50 -8.30 -10.46 7.92
C ARG A 50 -7.38 -11.36 8.77
N PRO A 51 -7.76 -12.63 9.04
CA PRO A 51 -6.86 -13.54 9.70
C PRO A 51 -5.72 -13.91 8.73
N TRP A 52 -4.48 -13.77 9.19
CA TRP A 52 -3.34 -14.31 8.48
C TRP A 52 -3.38 -15.83 8.53
N ARG A 53 -2.96 -16.49 7.45
CA ARG A 53 -2.82 -17.95 7.47
C ARG A 53 -1.75 -18.37 8.48
N ARG A 54 -1.79 -19.62 8.91
CA ARG A 54 -0.76 -20.16 9.81
C ARG A 54 0.58 -20.24 9.08
N LEU A 55 1.55 -19.43 9.52
CA LEU A 55 2.89 -19.36 8.96
C LEU A 55 3.86 -20.33 9.64
N ASN A 56 4.69 -21.03 8.85
CA ASN A 56 5.75 -21.90 9.35
C ASN A 56 7.05 -21.11 9.59
N TRP A 57 7.05 -20.33 10.66
CA TRP A 57 8.17 -19.45 11.01
C TRP A 57 9.49 -20.18 11.25
N GLN A 58 9.47 -21.42 11.74
CA GLN A 58 10.70 -22.18 12.02
C GLN A 58 11.43 -22.62 10.74
N SER A 59 10.75 -22.61 9.59
CA SER A 59 11.34 -22.99 8.31
C SER A 59 11.76 -21.80 7.45
N VAL A 60 11.60 -20.57 7.94
CA VAL A 60 12.14 -19.36 7.29
C VAL A 60 13.66 -19.39 7.40
N ASN A 61 14.36 -19.26 6.27
CA ASN A 61 15.82 -19.29 6.24
C ASN A 61 16.40 -18.52 5.04
N ALA A 62 17.68 -18.15 5.13
CA ALA A 62 18.35 -17.33 4.11
C ALA A 62 18.48 -18.00 2.73
N SER A 63 18.46 -19.33 2.63
CA SER A 63 18.51 -20.03 1.32
C SER A 63 17.25 -19.82 0.47
N GLN A 64 16.19 -19.26 1.07
CA GLN A 64 14.95 -18.91 0.39
C GLN A 64 15.00 -17.56 -0.31
N ILE A 65 16.09 -16.80 -0.13
CA ILE A 65 16.35 -15.55 -0.87
C ILE A 65 17.02 -15.92 -2.20
N ILE A 66 16.46 -15.42 -3.31
CA ILE A 66 16.90 -15.77 -4.67
C ILE A 66 17.12 -14.53 -5.55
N GLY A 67 18.14 -14.58 -6.41
CA GLY A 67 18.41 -13.52 -7.41
C GLY A 67 18.74 -12.14 -6.85
N ILE A 68 18.90 -12.02 -5.52
CA ILE A 68 19.32 -10.81 -4.83
C ILE A 68 20.34 -11.17 -3.75
N GLU A 69 21.28 -10.27 -3.52
CA GLU A 69 22.28 -10.39 -2.47
C GLU A 69 21.58 -10.36 -1.08
N PRO A 70 21.81 -11.35 -0.21
CA PRO A 70 21.06 -11.47 1.05
C PRO A 70 21.14 -10.23 1.94
N LEU A 71 22.28 -9.53 2.00
CA LEU A 71 22.39 -8.32 2.82
C LEU A 71 21.54 -7.18 2.27
N VAL A 72 21.45 -7.00 0.95
CA VAL A 72 20.52 -6.05 0.33
C VAL A 72 19.08 -6.41 0.69
N PHE A 73 18.69 -7.68 0.60
CA PHE A 73 17.35 -8.12 0.99
C PHE A 73 17.04 -7.84 2.47
N ILE A 74 17.97 -8.15 3.37
CA ILE A 74 17.84 -7.88 4.80
C ILE A 74 17.73 -6.37 5.08
N ALA A 75 18.50 -5.55 4.36
CA ALA A 75 18.47 -4.10 4.49
C ALA A 75 17.11 -3.53 4.03
N ILE A 76 16.53 -4.07 2.96
CA ILE A 76 15.17 -3.74 2.53
C ILE A 76 14.14 -4.08 3.61
N LEU A 77 14.22 -5.29 4.21
CA LEU A 77 13.31 -5.67 5.30
C LEU A 77 13.39 -4.71 6.49
N ALA A 78 14.59 -4.31 6.88
CA ALA A 78 14.80 -3.34 7.95
C ALA A 78 14.14 -1.99 7.59
N GLY A 79 14.40 -1.52 6.37
CA GLY A 79 13.83 -0.27 5.88
C GLY A 79 12.30 -0.29 5.79
N SER A 80 11.71 -1.39 5.31
CA SER A 80 10.25 -1.57 5.30
C SER A 80 9.68 -1.51 6.72
N ALA A 81 10.33 -2.16 7.68
CA ALA A 81 9.83 -2.17 9.06
C ALA A 81 9.85 -0.76 9.70
N ASP A 82 10.83 0.08 9.34
CA ASP A 82 10.87 1.48 9.78
C ASP A 82 9.72 2.32 9.19
N THR A 83 9.21 1.97 8.01
CA THR A 83 8.08 2.68 7.40
C THR A 83 6.73 2.37 8.03
N GLU A 84 6.61 1.23 8.72
CA GLU A 84 5.40 0.84 9.45
C GLU A 84 5.19 1.63 10.74
N GLU A 85 6.22 2.30 11.25
CA GLU A 85 6.15 3.05 12.52
C GLU A 85 6.18 4.57 12.34
N PRO A 86 5.34 5.34 13.06
CA PRO A 86 4.31 4.90 13.99
C PRO A 86 2.95 4.81 13.31
N ILE A 87 2.45 3.58 13.13
CA ILE A 87 1.18 3.31 12.44
C ILE A 87 -0.01 4.06 13.05
N ARG A 88 -0.04 4.19 14.37
CA ARG A 88 -1.05 4.96 15.09
C ARG A 88 -1.12 6.40 14.59
N GLY A 89 0.04 7.00 14.35
CA GLY A 89 0.11 8.36 13.88
C GLY A 89 -0.42 8.52 12.46
N TYR A 90 -0.03 7.62 11.56
CA TYR A 90 -0.47 7.64 10.16
C TYR A 90 -1.99 7.41 10.02
N THR A 91 -2.54 6.53 10.85
CA THR A 91 -3.99 6.23 10.91
C THR A 91 -4.79 7.38 11.48
N GLN A 92 -4.32 8.03 12.56
CA GLN A 92 -5.00 9.20 13.11
C GLN A 92 -4.98 10.40 12.16
N THR A 93 -3.85 10.70 11.51
CA THR A 93 -3.81 11.76 10.49
C THR A 93 -4.80 11.48 9.37
N SER A 94 -4.88 10.23 8.91
CA SER A 94 -5.83 9.85 7.84
C SER A 94 -7.29 9.97 8.28
N ARG A 95 -7.61 9.55 9.52
CA ARG A 95 -8.93 9.75 10.12
C ARG A 95 -9.33 11.23 10.12
N GLN A 96 -8.43 12.12 10.52
CA GLN A 96 -8.71 13.56 10.59
C GLN A 96 -9.01 14.18 9.22
N TYR A 97 -8.36 13.73 8.14
CA TYR A 97 -8.71 14.17 6.78
C TYR A 97 -10.06 13.62 6.29
N LEU A 98 -10.44 12.41 6.73
CA LEU A 98 -11.67 11.73 6.28
C LEU A 98 -12.91 12.17 7.05
N GLU A 99 -12.79 12.37 8.36
CA GLU A 99 -13.90 12.57 9.30
C GLU A 99 -14.90 13.66 8.90
N PRO A 100 -14.48 14.84 8.37
CA PRO A 100 -15.42 15.89 7.99
C PRO A 100 -16.36 15.53 6.83
N LEU A 101 -15.98 14.58 5.98
CA LEU A 101 -16.69 14.27 4.72
C LEU A 101 -17.20 12.83 4.67
N HIS A 102 -16.45 11.89 5.24
CA HIS A 102 -16.68 10.47 5.15
C HIS A 102 -16.40 9.77 6.49
N PRO A 103 -17.29 9.93 7.48
CA PRO A 103 -17.08 9.42 8.84
C PRO A 103 -16.94 7.89 8.90
N ASP A 104 -17.63 7.13 8.05
CA ASP A 104 -17.50 5.67 8.02
C ASP A 104 -16.10 5.22 7.59
N MET A 105 -15.54 5.87 6.56
CA MET A 105 -14.17 5.63 6.12
C MET A 105 -13.17 6.12 7.17
N ALA A 106 -13.44 7.24 7.86
CA ALA A 106 -12.61 7.71 8.97
C ALA A 106 -12.54 6.69 10.11
N ARG A 107 -13.70 6.13 10.51
CA ARG A 107 -13.80 5.08 11.52
C ARG A 107 -13.11 3.79 11.07
N PHE A 108 -13.28 3.39 9.81
CA PHE A 108 -12.57 2.24 9.24
C PHE A 108 -11.04 2.41 9.35
N VAL A 109 -10.53 3.59 9.01
CA VAL A 109 -9.09 3.88 8.95
C VAL A 109 -8.48 4.03 10.36
N GLY A 110 -8.96 4.99 11.14
CA GLY A 110 -8.35 5.36 12.42
C GLY A 110 -9.26 5.18 13.63
N GLY A 111 -10.45 4.61 13.46
CA GLY A 111 -11.37 4.31 14.56
C GLY A 111 -12.15 5.54 15.03
N ALA A 112 -12.65 5.47 16.26
CA ALA A 112 -13.46 6.52 16.87
C ALA A 112 -12.70 7.18 18.03
N VAL A 113 -12.91 8.48 18.19
CA VAL A 113 -12.41 9.28 19.30
C VAL A 113 -13.58 9.86 20.10
N ASP A 114 -13.38 10.09 21.39
CA ASP A 114 -14.33 10.82 22.23
C ASP A 114 -14.21 12.34 22.06
N ASP A 115 -15.06 13.10 22.76
CA ASP A 115 -15.07 14.58 22.74
C ASP A 115 -13.75 15.22 23.21
N ARG A 116 -12.87 14.45 23.86
CA ARG A 116 -11.54 14.88 24.31
C ARG A 116 -10.44 14.51 23.32
N GLY A 117 -10.79 13.90 22.19
CA GLY A 117 -9.85 13.37 21.20
C GLY A 117 -9.17 12.08 21.64
N THR A 118 -9.66 11.41 22.67
CA THR A 118 -9.12 10.13 23.15
C THR A 118 -9.69 9.01 22.29
N LEU A 119 -8.82 8.13 21.79
CA LEU A 119 -9.27 6.98 21.02
C LEU A 119 -10.07 6.00 21.89
N VAL A 120 -11.30 5.74 21.49
CA VAL A 120 -12.22 4.78 22.14
C VAL A 120 -12.39 3.49 21.34
N GLU A 121 -12.14 3.54 20.03
CA GLU A 121 -12.21 2.37 19.15
C GLU A 121 -11.04 2.38 18.18
N LEU A 122 -10.41 1.23 17.97
CA LEU A 122 -9.38 1.06 16.94
C LEU A 122 -10.02 0.87 15.56
N GLY A 123 -9.53 1.62 14.58
CA GLY A 123 -9.86 1.40 13.17
C GLY A 123 -9.47 0.01 12.71
N LEU A 124 -10.23 -0.54 11.77
CA LEU A 124 -9.93 -1.84 11.18
C LEU A 124 -8.58 -1.82 10.45
N TRP A 125 -8.36 -0.79 9.62
CA TRP A 125 -7.11 -0.65 8.90
C TRP A 125 -5.90 -0.60 9.85
N GLU A 126 -5.99 0.17 10.94
CA GLU A 126 -4.95 0.19 11.97
C GLU A 126 -4.71 -1.19 12.62
N LYS A 127 -5.76 -1.99 12.85
CA LYS A 127 -5.62 -3.34 13.42
C LYS A 127 -4.84 -4.26 12.48
N GLU A 128 -5.08 -4.15 11.17
CA GLU A 128 -4.38 -4.95 10.16
C GLU A 128 -2.90 -4.55 10.08
N GLU A 129 -2.63 -3.25 9.90
CA GLU A 129 -1.28 -2.68 9.74
C GLU A 129 -0.36 -2.94 10.94
N ARG A 130 -0.91 -3.02 12.15
CA ARG A 130 -0.14 -3.38 13.36
C ARG A 130 0.53 -4.75 13.31
N GLN A 131 0.14 -5.60 12.36
CA GLN A 131 0.77 -6.91 12.17
C GLN A 131 2.07 -6.81 11.34
N HIS A 132 2.24 -5.75 10.53
CA HIS A 132 3.31 -5.64 9.54
C HIS A 132 4.69 -5.50 10.18
N ALA A 133 4.91 -4.46 11.00
CA ALA A 133 6.18 -4.24 11.70
C ALA A 133 6.64 -5.47 12.49
N PRO A 134 5.79 -6.10 13.34
CA PRO A 134 6.17 -7.32 14.05
C PRO A 134 6.55 -8.49 13.13
N ALA A 135 5.85 -8.67 12.00
CA ALA A 135 6.18 -9.71 11.03
C ALA A 135 7.54 -9.45 10.36
N LEU A 136 7.82 -8.21 9.95
CA LEU A 136 9.10 -7.81 9.35
C LEU A 136 10.26 -7.92 10.35
N GLN A 137 10.07 -7.48 11.60
CA GLN A 137 11.05 -7.68 12.68
C GLN A 137 11.35 -9.16 12.93
N ARG A 138 10.32 -10.00 12.89
CA ARG A 138 10.48 -11.45 13.05
C ARG A 138 11.22 -12.07 11.87
N LEU A 139 10.90 -11.68 10.63
CA LEU A 139 11.66 -12.11 9.45
C LEU A 139 13.13 -11.70 9.56
N TYR A 140 13.40 -10.44 9.86
CA TYR A 140 14.75 -9.95 10.08
C TYR A 140 15.49 -10.78 11.12
N THR A 141 14.85 -11.05 12.26
CA THR A 141 15.44 -11.84 13.34
C THR A 141 15.71 -13.29 12.92
N GLN A 142 14.79 -13.92 12.19
CA GLN A 142 15.00 -15.29 11.67
C GLN A 142 16.15 -15.38 10.67
N LEU A 143 16.31 -14.36 9.83
CA LEU A 143 17.33 -14.35 8.76
C LEU A 143 18.73 -13.95 9.27
N THR A 144 18.81 -13.15 10.34
CA THR A 144 20.08 -12.59 10.83
C THR A 144 20.51 -13.12 12.20
N GLY A 145 19.58 -13.67 12.98
CA GLY A 145 19.78 -13.93 14.41
C GLY A 145 19.80 -12.68 15.29
N LEU A 146 19.62 -11.49 14.71
CA LEU A 146 19.69 -10.20 15.41
C LEU A 146 18.31 -9.59 15.59
N LYS A 147 18.08 -8.91 16.72
CA LYS A 147 16.85 -8.17 16.95
C LYS A 147 16.89 -6.82 16.22
N LEU A 148 15.93 -6.59 15.33
CA LEU A 148 15.77 -5.30 14.67
C LEU A 148 15.27 -4.23 15.66
N ARG A 149 15.94 -3.08 15.69
CA ARG A 149 15.49 -1.88 16.41
C ARG A 149 14.90 -0.92 15.40
N LEU A 150 13.60 -0.65 15.52
CA LEU A 150 12.90 0.24 14.60
C LEU A 150 13.24 1.69 14.91
N VAL A 151 13.36 2.48 13.85
CA VAL A 151 13.49 3.93 13.92
C VAL A 151 12.09 4.52 13.73
N SER A 152 11.42 4.86 14.83
CA SER A 152 10.12 5.53 14.76
C SER A 152 10.29 6.93 14.18
N HIS A 153 9.49 7.26 13.18
CA HIS A 153 9.41 8.61 12.64
C HIS A 153 8.31 9.43 13.34
N THR A 154 8.31 10.74 13.15
CA THR A 154 7.16 11.57 13.54
C THR A 154 6.21 11.65 12.34
N PRO A 155 4.94 11.25 12.48
CA PRO A 155 3.92 11.43 11.46
C PRO A 155 3.81 12.89 11.06
N ARG A 156 3.48 13.15 9.79
CA ARG A 156 3.04 14.49 9.42
C ARG A 156 1.71 14.77 10.12
N PRO A 157 1.59 15.90 10.84
CA PRO A 157 0.34 16.26 11.47
C PRO A 157 -0.71 16.58 10.42
N TYR A 158 -1.98 16.46 10.80
CA TYR A 158 -3.09 17.00 10.03
C TYR A 158 -2.90 18.51 9.82
N GLN A 159 -3.00 18.95 8.57
CA GLN A 159 -2.88 20.34 8.14
C GLN A 159 -4.14 20.71 7.36
N PRO A 160 -5.24 21.07 8.04
CA PRO A 160 -6.45 21.52 7.37
C PRO A 160 -6.25 22.85 6.68
N THR A 161 -6.92 23.02 5.55
CA THR A 161 -7.24 24.30 4.94
C THR A 161 -8.74 24.57 5.06
N ASP A 162 -9.21 25.69 4.52
CA ASP A 162 -10.64 26.02 4.49
C ASP A 162 -11.43 25.13 3.49
N ASN A 163 -10.77 24.21 2.78
CA ASN A 163 -11.39 23.33 1.82
C ASN A 163 -11.10 21.84 2.14
N PRO A 164 -11.91 21.21 3.03
CA PRO A 164 -11.70 19.82 3.44
C PRO A 164 -11.78 18.83 2.27
N HIS A 165 -12.51 19.17 1.21
CA HIS A 165 -12.64 18.32 0.02
C HIS A 165 -11.33 18.25 -0.77
N VAL A 166 -10.63 19.37 -0.92
CA VAL A 166 -9.31 19.44 -1.57
C VAL A 166 -8.23 18.81 -0.69
N ASP A 167 -8.29 19.05 0.61
CA ASP A 167 -7.37 18.45 1.59
C ASP A 167 -7.44 16.92 1.54
N LEU A 168 -8.65 16.37 1.60
CA LEU A 168 -8.86 14.93 1.52
C LEU A 168 -8.43 14.38 0.16
N TYR A 169 -8.64 15.10 -0.94
CA TYR A 169 -8.20 14.65 -2.27
C TYR A 169 -6.69 14.42 -2.30
N TYR A 170 -5.89 15.41 -1.86
CA TYR A 170 -4.43 15.29 -1.86
C TYR A 170 -3.93 14.25 -0.86
N HIS A 171 -4.54 14.17 0.32
CA HIS A 171 -4.23 13.12 1.29
C HIS A 171 -4.53 11.72 0.73
N GLY A 172 -5.69 11.54 0.10
CA GLY A 172 -6.10 10.29 -0.54
C GLY A 172 -5.13 9.85 -1.63
N LEU A 173 -4.69 10.77 -2.49
CA LEU A 173 -3.65 10.49 -3.49
C LEU A 173 -2.34 10.03 -2.86
N HIS A 174 -1.93 10.62 -1.73
CA HIS A 174 -0.75 10.19 -1.00
C HIS A 174 -0.91 8.79 -0.39
N ARG A 175 -2.07 8.46 0.17
CA ARG A 175 -2.36 7.10 0.67
C ARG A 175 -2.31 6.08 -0.46
N ILE A 176 -2.99 6.33 -1.57
CA ILE A 176 -2.95 5.46 -2.75
C ILE A 176 -1.50 5.22 -3.21
N ALA A 177 -0.68 6.28 -3.29
CA ALA A 177 0.72 6.14 -3.68
C ALA A 177 1.57 5.34 -2.68
N THR A 178 1.24 5.42 -1.38
CA THR A 178 1.91 4.68 -0.31
C THR A 178 1.61 3.19 -0.42
N GLU A 179 0.33 2.80 -0.45
CA GLU A 179 -0.07 1.37 -0.51
C GLU A 179 0.36 0.74 -1.83
N TYR A 180 0.30 1.50 -2.93
CA TYR A 180 0.81 1.07 -4.22
C TYR A 180 2.31 0.80 -4.18
N GLY A 181 3.09 1.68 -3.53
CA GLY A 181 4.53 1.48 -3.34
C GLY A 181 4.83 0.22 -2.53
N ALA A 182 4.11 0.00 -1.42
CA ALA A 182 4.25 -1.19 -0.58
C ALA A 182 3.83 -2.47 -1.34
N THR A 183 2.71 -2.43 -2.07
CA THR A 183 2.25 -3.51 -2.96
C THR A 183 3.34 -3.89 -3.98
N CYS A 184 3.92 -2.92 -4.69
CA CYS A 184 5.00 -3.17 -5.63
C CYS A 184 6.26 -3.74 -4.95
N LEU A 185 6.59 -3.26 -3.76
CA LEU A 185 7.71 -3.78 -2.99
C LEU A 185 7.52 -5.24 -2.59
N TYR A 186 6.37 -5.60 -2.02
CA TYR A 186 6.13 -6.98 -1.61
C TYR A 186 5.96 -7.93 -2.80
N LEU A 187 5.36 -7.50 -3.92
CA LEU A 187 5.37 -8.27 -5.18
C LEU A 187 6.81 -8.58 -5.63
N TRP A 188 7.68 -7.57 -5.61
CA TRP A 188 9.06 -7.72 -6.03
C TRP A 188 9.87 -8.60 -5.05
N LEU A 189 9.69 -8.43 -3.74
CA LEU A 189 10.31 -9.29 -2.73
C LEU A 189 9.82 -10.74 -2.84
N MET A 190 8.55 -10.97 -3.15
CA MET A 190 8.02 -12.31 -3.43
C MET A 190 8.64 -12.94 -4.67
N ALA A 191 8.92 -12.16 -5.71
CA ALA A 191 9.64 -12.66 -6.89
C ALA A 191 11.09 -13.07 -6.56
N HIS A 192 11.68 -12.43 -5.55
CA HIS A 192 13.03 -12.69 -5.04
C HIS A 192 13.07 -13.63 -3.82
N THR A 193 11.98 -14.33 -3.53
CA THR A 193 11.91 -15.32 -2.45
C THR A 193 11.18 -16.58 -2.86
N THR A 194 11.29 -17.63 -2.04
CA THR A 194 10.50 -18.88 -2.17
C THR A 194 10.11 -19.44 -0.81
N GLY A 195 9.27 -20.48 -0.80
CA GLY A 195 8.93 -21.27 0.39
C GLY A 195 8.32 -20.45 1.53
N PRO A 196 8.51 -20.88 2.80
CA PRO A 196 8.03 -20.18 3.99
C PRO A 196 8.33 -18.67 4.07
N LEU A 197 9.49 -18.20 3.59
CA LEU A 197 9.79 -16.77 3.54
C LEU A 197 8.84 -16.02 2.60
N GLN A 198 8.66 -16.52 1.37
CA GLN A 198 7.69 -15.98 0.41
C GLN A 198 6.27 -16.00 1.00
N SER A 199 5.96 -17.03 1.80
CA SER A 199 4.65 -17.15 2.42
C SER A 199 4.32 -16.05 3.44
N VAL A 200 5.32 -15.48 4.12
CA VAL A 200 5.12 -14.33 5.03
C VAL A 200 4.91 -13.05 4.21
N LEU A 201 5.71 -12.84 3.18
CA LEU A 201 5.58 -11.68 2.29
C LEU A 201 4.24 -11.65 1.55
N GLU A 202 3.68 -12.82 1.26
CA GLU A 202 2.34 -12.95 0.69
C GLU A 202 1.25 -12.39 1.60
N GLU A 203 1.33 -12.61 2.92
CA GLU A 203 0.34 -12.06 3.86
C GLU A 203 0.41 -10.53 3.92
N LEU A 204 1.62 -9.98 3.94
CA LEU A 204 1.85 -8.52 3.85
C LEU A 204 1.29 -7.98 2.54
N LEU A 205 1.61 -8.62 1.41
CA LEU A 205 1.12 -8.21 0.10
C LEU A 205 -0.41 -8.19 0.03
N ILE A 206 -1.07 -9.21 0.57
CA ILE A 206 -2.54 -9.29 0.55
C ILE A 206 -3.16 -8.11 1.30
N ASP A 207 -2.57 -7.70 2.43
CA ASP A 207 -3.05 -6.55 3.20
C ASP A 207 -2.82 -5.25 2.43
N GLU A 208 -1.65 -5.03 1.84
CA GLU A 208 -1.38 -3.83 1.03
C GLU A 208 -2.29 -3.72 -0.18
N ILE A 209 -2.57 -4.85 -0.87
CA ILE A 209 -3.50 -4.87 -1.99
C ILE A 209 -4.91 -4.51 -1.53
N ASN A 210 -5.33 -5.06 -0.38
CA ASN A 210 -6.62 -4.77 0.21
C ASN A 210 -6.76 -3.26 0.52
N HIS A 211 -5.75 -2.65 1.14
CA HIS A 211 -5.74 -1.23 1.49
C HIS A 211 -5.69 -0.34 0.25
N MET A 212 -4.76 -0.60 -0.66
CA MET A 212 -4.61 0.11 -1.93
C MET A 212 -5.94 0.12 -2.71
N THR A 213 -6.55 -1.04 -2.87
CA THR A 213 -7.80 -1.22 -3.63
C THR A 213 -8.93 -0.40 -3.02
N LYS A 214 -9.05 -0.41 -1.69
CA LYS A 214 -10.09 0.32 -0.96
C LYS A 214 -9.90 1.83 -1.09
N PHE A 215 -8.70 2.35 -0.85
CA PHE A 215 -8.43 3.78 -1.04
C PHE A 215 -8.61 4.21 -2.49
N TRP A 216 -8.20 3.38 -3.45
CA TRP A 216 -8.32 3.69 -4.87
C TRP A 216 -9.78 3.73 -5.33
N GLY A 217 -10.54 2.65 -5.08
CA GLY A 217 -11.93 2.55 -5.50
C GLY A 217 -12.82 3.57 -4.80
N PHE A 218 -12.59 3.79 -3.50
CA PHE A 218 -13.26 4.86 -2.75
C PHE A 218 -12.94 6.24 -3.32
N GLY A 219 -11.66 6.50 -3.66
CA GLY A 219 -11.22 7.76 -4.27
C GLY A 219 -11.87 8.03 -5.62
N LEU A 220 -12.01 7.00 -6.48
CA LEU A 220 -12.72 7.13 -7.76
C LEU A 220 -14.22 7.42 -7.57
N TRP A 221 -14.84 6.85 -6.53
CA TRP A 221 -16.23 7.17 -6.19
C TRP A 221 -16.37 8.59 -5.66
N ALA A 222 -15.54 9.00 -4.70
CA ALA A 222 -15.61 10.30 -4.04
C ALA A 222 -15.24 11.46 -5.00
N TYR A 223 -14.31 11.22 -5.94
CA TYR A 223 -13.77 12.25 -6.85
C TYR A 223 -13.86 11.81 -8.33
N PRO A 224 -15.06 11.69 -8.91
CA PRO A 224 -15.23 11.20 -10.30
C PRO A 224 -14.58 12.09 -11.37
N ASP A 225 -14.54 13.40 -11.10
CA ASP A 225 -14.00 14.43 -12.00
C ASP A 225 -12.49 14.57 -11.86
N SER A 226 -11.88 13.87 -10.90
CA SER A 226 -10.44 13.76 -10.85
C SER A 226 -9.99 13.00 -12.09
N SER A 227 -9.30 13.71 -12.99
CA SER A 227 -8.84 13.06 -14.21
C SER A 227 -7.93 11.91 -13.79
N ARG A 228 -8.21 10.71 -14.31
CA ARG A 228 -7.36 9.52 -14.12
C ARG A 228 -5.89 9.82 -14.43
N LEU A 229 -5.66 10.76 -15.34
CA LEU A 229 -4.37 11.36 -15.65
C LEU A 229 -3.66 11.99 -14.43
N LYS A 230 -4.36 12.64 -13.49
CA LYS A 230 -3.78 13.21 -12.26
C LYS A 230 -3.39 12.12 -11.25
N VAL A 231 -4.18 11.05 -11.14
CA VAL A 231 -3.83 9.86 -10.34
C VAL A 231 -2.58 9.20 -10.94
N LEU A 232 -2.61 8.95 -12.26
CA LEU A 232 -1.47 8.46 -13.05
C LEU A 232 -0.23 9.35 -12.95
N GLN A 233 -0.38 10.68 -13.01
CA GLN A 233 0.70 11.64 -12.83
C GLN A 233 1.28 11.54 -11.43
N THR A 234 0.44 11.45 -10.39
CA THR A 234 0.92 11.31 -9.01
C THR A 234 1.68 9.99 -8.83
N LEU A 235 1.23 8.90 -9.44
CA LEU A 235 1.87 7.58 -9.34
C LEU A 235 3.11 7.44 -10.24
N SER A 236 3.10 8.02 -11.43
CA SER A 236 4.26 8.05 -12.33
C SER A 236 5.32 9.04 -11.85
N GLN A 237 4.92 10.17 -11.25
CA GLN A 237 5.82 10.98 -10.44
C GLN A 237 6.39 10.10 -9.33
N SER A 238 5.54 9.41 -8.55
CA SER A 238 5.91 8.41 -7.51
C SER A 238 6.97 7.39 -7.92
N ALA A 239 6.84 6.82 -9.12
CA ALA A 239 7.66 5.70 -9.56
C ALA A 239 8.83 6.09 -10.48
N ILE A 240 8.67 7.07 -11.38
CA ILE A 240 9.58 7.31 -12.51
C ILE A 240 10.33 8.64 -12.36
N GLN A 241 9.62 9.74 -12.12
CA GLN A 241 10.26 11.06 -12.06
C GLN A 241 11.16 11.20 -10.80
N LYS A 242 10.83 10.44 -9.75
CA LYS A 242 11.49 10.42 -8.45
C LYS A 242 12.74 9.54 -8.34
N LEU A 243 13.07 8.79 -9.39
CA LEU A 243 14.32 8.01 -9.50
C LEU A 243 15.40 8.72 -10.34
N TRP A 244 15.05 9.79 -11.07
CA TRP A 244 15.91 10.39 -12.10
C TRP A 244 16.09 11.92 -12.02
N GLN A 245 15.45 12.65 -11.09
CA GLN A 245 15.60 14.11 -10.98
C GLN A 245 16.04 14.57 -9.58
N THR A 246 17.24 15.15 -9.54
CA THR A 246 17.73 16.08 -8.50
C THR A 246 17.43 17.50 -8.95
N ASP A 247 16.27 18.08 -8.61
CA ASP A 247 16.17 19.48 -8.20
C ASP A 247 14.76 19.92 -7.77
N GLN A 248 14.71 21.14 -7.22
CA GLN A 248 13.97 21.65 -6.07
C GLN A 248 12.42 21.79 -6.14
N HIS A 249 11.86 21.90 -4.93
CA HIS A 249 10.50 22.33 -4.53
C HIS A 249 9.39 21.26 -4.47
N SER A 250 9.43 20.36 -3.47
CA SER A 250 8.22 19.91 -2.74
C SER A 250 8.56 18.92 -1.62
N SER A 251 7.66 18.81 -0.63
CA SER A 251 7.74 17.88 0.50
C SER A 251 7.82 16.38 0.10
N LEU A 252 7.64 16.07 -1.19
CA LEU A 252 7.71 14.72 -1.76
C LEU A 252 9.15 14.29 -2.03
N LEU A 253 10.07 15.18 -2.45
CA LEU A 253 11.50 14.89 -2.69
C LEU A 253 12.21 14.32 -1.45
N HIS A 254 11.89 14.85 -0.27
CA HIS A 254 12.44 14.39 1.00
C HIS A 254 11.99 12.96 1.34
N THR A 255 10.74 12.61 1.07
CA THR A 255 10.21 11.26 1.29
C THR A 255 10.93 10.22 0.43
N LEU A 256 11.49 10.62 -0.71
CA LEU A 256 12.07 9.73 -1.72
C LEU A 256 13.54 9.50 -1.55
N LYS A 257 14.30 10.56 -1.27
CA LYS A 257 15.65 10.40 -0.75
C LYS A 257 15.60 9.47 0.46
N ARG A 258 14.60 9.65 1.33
CA ARG A 258 14.34 8.75 2.46
C ARG A 258 14.02 7.33 1.99
N MET A 259 13.02 7.08 1.16
CA MET A 259 12.71 5.70 0.70
C MET A 259 13.88 5.02 -0.02
N ALA A 260 14.61 5.72 -0.90
CA ALA A 260 15.78 5.17 -1.57
C ALA A 260 16.94 4.89 -0.59
N GLN A 261 17.12 5.73 0.42
CA GLN A 261 18.08 5.49 1.51
C GLN A 261 17.64 4.32 2.40
N THR A 262 16.38 4.30 2.80
CA THR A 262 15.72 3.26 3.60
C THR A 262 15.82 1.89 2.92
N LEU A 263 15.69 1.85 1.58
CA LEU A 263 15.82 0.62 0.79
C LEU A 263 17.26 0.33 0.34
N HIS A 264 18.24 1.16 0.71
CA HIS A 264 19.64 1.04 0.30
C HIS A 264 19.84 0.91 -1.23
N TRP A 265 19.12 1.73 -1.99
CA TRP A 265 19.06 1.68 -3.47
C TRP A 265 20.42 1.59 -4.17
N GLU A 266 21.43 2.31 -3.67
CA GLU A 266 22.77 2.31 -4.28
C GLU A 266 23.46 0.94 -4.25
N ALA A 267 23.12 0.09 -3.28
CA ALA A 267 23.66 -1.26 -3.17
C ALA A 267 23.03 -2.26 -4.16
N TRP A 268 21.95 -1.88 -4.85
CA TRP A 268 21.22 -2.80 -5.71
C TRP A 268 21.93 -2.99 -7.04
N SER A 269 21.94 -4.23 -7.53
CA SER A 269 22.37 -4.53 -8.89
C SER A 269 21.48 -3.82 -9.92
N PHE A 270 22.02 -3.60 -11.12
CA PHE A 270 21.24 -3.04 -12.24
C PHE A 270 19.97 -3.86 -12.52
N ASN A 271 20.09 -5.19 -12.52
CA ASN A 271 18.96 -6.08 -12.77
C ASN A 271 17.85 -5.92 -11.73
N ASN A 272 18.22 -5.73 -10.45
CA ASN A 272 17.27 -5.53 -9.35
C ASN A 272 16.57 -4.17 -9.47
N LYS A 273 17.32 -3.11 -9.80
CA LYS A 273 16.73 -1.78 -10.07
C LYS A 273 15.75 -1.82 -11.25
N ALA A 274 16.15 -2.50 -12.33
CA ALA A 274 15.34 -2.64 -13.55
C ALA A 274 14.08 -3.48 -13.31
N SER A 275 14.17 -4.62 -12.62
CA SER A 275 13.02 -5.46 -12.31
C SER A 275 12.05 -4.79 -11.33
N PHE A 276 12.56 -3.99 -10.40
CA PHE A 276 11.73 -3.21 -9.49
C PHE A 276 10.94 -2.13 -10.22
N LEU A 277 11.62 -1.30 -11.04
CA LEU A 277 10.97 -0.31 -11.91
C LEU A 277 9.93 -0.94 -12.84
N TRP A 278 10.25 -2.10 -13.41
CA TRP A 278 9.32 -2.89 -14.20
C TRP A 278 8.08 -3.32 -13.39
N THR A 279 8.26 -3.71 -12.13
CA THR A 279 7.15 -4.07 -11.23
C THR A 279 6.16 -2.92 -11.08
N PHE A 280 6.65 -1.69 -10.86
CA PHE A 280 5.79 -0.49 -10.83
C PHE A 280 5.04 -0.33 -12.15
N ALA A 281 5.75 -0.32 -13.28
CA ALA A 281 5.12 -0.06 -14.58
C ALA A 281 3.98 -1.05 -14.89
N ILE A 282 4.21 -2.35 -14.68
CA ILE A 282 3.23 -3.39 -14.99
C ILE A 282 2.09 -3.43 -13.96
N ALA A 283 2.37 -3.23 -12.68
CA ALA A 283 1.33 -3.15 -11.66
C ALA A 283 0.41 -1.93 -11.93
N LEU A 284 0.98 -0.77 -12.27
CA LEU A 284 0.21 0.42 -12.63
C LEU A 284 -0.64 0.18 -13.88
N GLN A 285 -0.10 -0.47 -14.91
CA GLN A 285 -0.87 -0.83 -16.09
C GLN A 285 -2.09 -1.70 -15.72
N GLN A 286 -1.88 -2.73 -14.90
CA GLN A 286 -2.93 -3.62 -14.43
C GLN A 286 -4.01 -2.87 -13.62
N LEU A 287 -3.58 -2.00 -12.71
CA LEU A 287 -4.49 -1.16 -11.91
C LEU A 287 -5.24 -0.14 -12.76
N CYS A 288 -4.62 0.39 -13.81
CA CYS A 288 -5.30 1.25 -14.77
C CYS A 288 -6.37 0.46 -15.50
N THR A 289 -6.08 -0.74 -16.02
CA THR A 289 -7.08 -1.59 -16.68
C THR A 289 -8.26 -1.89 -15.75
N TRP A 290 -7.99 -2.29 -14.51
CA TRP A 290 -9.03 -2.48 -13.49
C TRP A 290 -9.82 -1.19 -13.20
N SER A 291 -9.14 -0.05 -13.05
CA SER A 291 -9.82 1.24 -12.83
C SER A 291 -10.78 1.61 -13.97
N HIS A 292 -10.46 1.22 -15.21
CA HIS A 292 -11.33 1.44 -16.35
C HIS A 292 -12.59 0.55 -16.32
N SER A 293 -12.56 -0.60 -15.63
CA SER A 293 -13.75 -1.45 -15.47
C SER A 293 -14.68 -0.99 -14.33
N LEU A 294 -14.25 -0.05 -13.48
CA LEU A 294 -15.08 0.49 -12.40
C LEU A 294 -16.03 1.57 -12.93
N THR A 295 -17.26 1.18 -13.28
CA THR A 295 -18.27 2.13 -13.79
C THR A 295 -18.86 2.98 -12.66
N PRO A 296 -19.37 4.19 -12.95
CA PRO A 296 -20.09 5.00 -11.96
C PRO A 296 -21.25 4.24 -11.30
N GLU A 297 -21.98 3.42 -12.04
CA GLU A 297 -23.10 2.62 -11.54
C GLU A 297 -22.65 1.53 -10.58
N TYR A 298 -21.50 0.89 -10.85
CA TYR A 298 -20.91 -0.07 -9.92
C TYR A 298 -20.49 0.61 -8.62
N LEU A 299 -19.77 1.72 -8.69
CA LEU A 299 -19.32 2.46 -7.52
C LEU A 299 -20.48 3.06 -6.70
N HIS A 300 -21.51 3.55 -7.38
CA HIS A 300 -22.74 4.03 -6.73
C HIS A 300 -23.49 2.89 -6.02
N ARG A 301 -23.54 1.67 -6.59
CA ARG A 301 -24.12 0.51 -5.88
C ARG A 301 -23.36 0.14 -4.61
N LEU A 302 -22.05 0.36 -4.57
CA LEU A 302 -21.24 0.06 -3.39
C LEU A 302 -21.37 1.12 -2.29
N PHE A 303 -21.32 2.40 -2.66
CA PHE A 303 -21.14 3.49 -1.71
C PHE A 303 -22.31 4.47 -1.63
N GLY A 304 -23.31 4.31 -2.49
CA GLY A 304 -24.49 5.17 -2.53
C GLY A 304 -24.23 6.55 -3.13
N ASP A 305 -25.07 7.51 -2.71
CA ASP A 305 -24.97 8.91 -3.11
C ASP A 305 -23.78 9.60 -2.44
N ARG A 306 -23.15 10.50 -3.19
CA ARG A 306 -22.02 11.29 -2.67
C ARG A 306 -22.53 12.36 -1.70
N PRO A 307 -21.88 12.54 -0.54
CA PRO A 307 -22.14 13.70 0.30
C PRO A 307 -21.82 14.97 -0.51
N GLY A 308 -22.84 15.73 -0.90
CA GLY A 308 -22.72 16.95 -1.71
C GLY A 308 -23.60 17.02 -2.96
N HIS A 309 -24.20 15.91 -3.41
CA HIS A 309 -25.14 15.94 -4.54
C HIS A 309 -26.55 16.43 -4.16
N LEU A 310 -26.84 16.58 -2.87
CA LEU A 310 -28.13 17.03 -2.32
C LEU A 310 -28.27 18.56 -2.22
N ILE A 311 -27.27 19.35 -2.60
CA ILE A 311 -27.36 20.82 -2.47
C ILE A 311 -28.06 21.49 -3.69
N ASN A 312 -28.33 20.76 -4.78
CA ASN A 312 -28.90 21.35 -6.00
C ASN A 312 -30.28 20.84 -6.46
N SER A 313 -30.99 20.02 -5.67
CA SER A 313 -32.33 19.55 -6.04
C SER A 313 -33.50 20.34 -5.40
N ASP A 314 -33.25 21.20 -4.41
CA ASP A 314 -34.32 21.90 -3.67
C ASP A 314 -34.33 23.43 -3.82
N VAL A 315 -33.69 23.99 -4.86
CA VAL A 315 -33.84 25.41 -5.23
C VAL A 315 -34.41 25.56 -6.64
N VAL A 316 -35.55 24.91 -6.90
CA VAL A 316 -36.52 25.39 -7.90
C VAL A 316 -37.93 25.01 -7.44
N LYS A 317 -38.51 25.83 -6.55
CA LYS A 317 -39.94 26.16 -6.54
C LYS A 317 -40.12 27.57 -6.01
#